data_AF-A0A4Q0M5G7-F1
#
_entry.id   AF-A0A4Q0M5G7-F1
#
_cell.length_a   1.000
_cell.length_b   1.000
_cell.length_c   1.000
_cell.angle_alpha   90.00
_cell.angle_beta   90.00
_cell.angle_gamma   90.00
#
_symmetry.space_group_name_H-M   'P 1'
#
loop_
_entity.id
_entity.type
_entity.pdbx_description
1 polymer ?
#
loop_
_entity_poly.entity_id
_entity_poly.type
_entity_poly.pdbx_seq_one_letter_code
_entity_poly.pdbx_strand_id
1 'polypeptide(L)'
;MKKIFNFLVIGLFTIVISACSKNDEGEKITIHNYVESVEILNKEAGNVVVDNFIRQISAELIEGQKLSNVQVRVVLAEGATMVSPSAAEATYNLASPAGFTIEVKGRRYSYTIKAKEIDEPVRPYKGWEQCTGFGELPRGIRVYKSPAQLQGKNAVAYIAVANINKGRTFDVVLSGSIVEGRKLSQAKTPAAFYASGSYPVIINGGYFTYQSGYYQLSLACSKNSVLIGAQQDVWPGDGNYYLPARGIFSNIQGAEYSAEWAVTSGTSTYAYQTPVPKPTMPAVFPSFEGARTYTAQTGVGGGPVLLKNGIVVNTYNNEMFKETTDVGATISNPRTAIGCTADGKLILFVCEGRNKTADTPGFTLLETAKILLDLGCVDAINLDGGGSSCMLVNGKETIKPSDGAQREITSAVILR
;
A
#
# COMPACT_ATOMS: atom_id res chain seq x y z
N MET A 1 -30.06 -18.65 -32.47
CA MET A 1 -29.35 -17.89 -33.53
C MET A 1 -28.13 -17.20 -32.91
N LYS A 2 -26.93 -17.43 -33.50
CA LYS A 2 -25.62 -16.77 -33.28
C LYS A 2 -25.01 -16.88 -31.87
N LYS A 3 -24.15 -17.87 -31.58
CA LYS A 3 -22.74 -18.16 -31.97
C LYS A 3 -21.68 -17.34 -31.21
N ILE A 4 -21.02 -18.08 -30.32
CA ILE A 4 -19.76 -17.84 -29.60
C ILE A 4 -18.59 -17.90 -30.59
N PHE A 5 -17.61 -17.00 -30.46
CA PHE A 5 -16.34 -17.04 -31.20
C PHE A 5 -15.18 -17.25 -30.22
N ASN A 6 -14.66 -18.48 -30.18
CA ASN A 6 -13.33 -18.79 -29.67
C ASN A 6 -12.39 -18.84 -30.88
N PHE A 7 -11.33 -18.03 -30.89
CA PHE A 7 -10.24 -18.16 -31.85
C PHE A 7 -9.08 -18.89 -31.17
N LEU A 8 -8.93 -20.17 -31.48
CA LEU A 8 -7.71 -20.95 -31.32
C LEU A 8 -7.14 -21.12 -32.73
N VAL A 9 -6.04 -20.43 -33.07
CA VAL A 9 -5.38 -20.58 -34.37
C VAL A 9 -4.23 -21.56 -34.20
N ILE A 10 -4.47 -22.81 -34.62
CA ILE A 10 -3.43 -23.79 -34.96
C ILE A 10 -3.36 -23.79 -36.49
N GLY A 11 -2.28 -23.23 -37.04
CA GLY A 11 -2.03 -23.17 -38.50
C GLY A 11 -0.90 -24.13 -38.88
N LEU A 12 -1.30 -25.24 -39.49
CA LEU A 12 -0.45 -26.31 -40.02
C LEU A 12 0.33 -25.84 -41.27
N PHE A 13 1.60 -26.24 -41.35
CA PHE A 13 2.49 -26.08 -42.51
C PHE A 13 1.90 -26.70 -43.79
N THR A 14 1.90 -25.96 -44.90
CA THR A 14 1.88 -26.57 -46.25
C THR A 14 2.84 -25.80 -47.16
N ILE A 15 3.87 -26.51 -47.62
CA ILE A 15 4.90 -26.03 -48.56
C ILE A 15 4.39 -26.26 -49.98
N VAL A 16 4.37 -25.22 -50.81
CA VAL A 16 4.23 -25.33 -52.27
C VAL A 16 5.55 -24.88 -52.89
N ILE A 17 6.24 -25.80 -53.57
CA ILE A 17 7.40 -25.51 -54.42
C ILE A 17 6.89 -25.46 -55.87
N SER A 18 7.15 -24.36 -56.56
CA SER A 18 7.19 -24.30 -58.02
C SER A 18 8.28 -23.32 -58.47
N ALA A 19 8.85 -23.59 -59.63
CA ALA A 19 10.26 -23.43 -59.95
C ALA A 19 10.66 -22.10 -60.63
N CYS A 20 11.96 -21.77 -60.47
CA CYS A 20 12.82 -20.92 -61.29
C CYS A 20 12.55 -19.39 -61.32
N SER A 21 13.30 -18.59 -60.55
CA SER A 21 14.66 -18.13 -60.89
C SER A 21 15.10 -16.98 -59.97
N LYS A 22 16.40 -16.95 -59.67
CA LYS A 22 17.15 -16.03 -58.78
C LYS A 22 17.06 -16.33 -57.29
N ASN A 23 18.20 -16.79 -56.78
CA ASN A 23 18.51 -17.03 -55.38
C ASN A 23 18.44 -15.71 -54.59
N ASP A 24 17.37 -15.53 -53.83
CA ASP A 24 17.43 -14.87 -52.53
C ASP A 24 16.99 -15.92 -51.53
N GLU A 25 17.96 -16.66 -50.99
CA GLU A 25 17.71 -17.42 -49.77
C GLU A 25 17.36 -16.40 -48.69
N GLY A 26 16.08 -16.35 -48.31
CA GLY A 26 15.66 -15.66 -47.10
C GLY A 26 16.47 -16.24 -45.95
N GLU A 27 17.49 -15.49 -45.50
CA GLU A 27 18.28 -15.83 -44.32
C GLU A 27 17.32 -16.19 -43.19
N LYS A 28 17.27 -17.48 -42.83
CA LYS A 28 16.72 -17.89 -41.55
C LYS A 28 17.57 -17.24 -40.48
N ILE A 29 17.11 -16.11 -39.95
CA ILE A 29 17.74 -15.43 -38.83
C ILE A 29 17.76 -16.42 -37.67
N THR A 30 18.92 -17.03 -37.43
CA THR A 30 19.12 -17.94 -36.30
C THR A 30 19.50 -17.08 -35.10
N ILE A 31 18.57 -16.94 -34.17
CA ILE A 31 18.82 -16.23 -32.90
C ILE A 31 19.61 -17.17 -32.02
N HIS A 32 20.85 -16.80 -31.71
CA HIS A 32 21.71 -17.56 -30.81
C HIS A 32 21.71 -16.92 -29.42
N ASN A 33 21.38 -17.72 -28.41
CA ASN A 33 21.35 -17.28 -27.01
C ASN A 33 22.74 -17.34 -26.39
N TYR A 34 23.61 -16.39 -26.70
CA TYR A 34 25.00 -16.41 -26.23
C TYR A 34 25.17 -15.96 -24.77
N VAL A 35 24.26 -15.13 -24.27
CA VAL A 35 24.17 -14.74 -22.86
C VAL A 35 22.97 -15.46 -22.27
N GLU A 36 23.18 -16.27 -21.23
CA GLU A 36 22.14 -17.06 -20.57
C GLU A 36 21.41 -16.23 -19.52
N SER A 37 22.15 -15.53 -18.66
CA SER A 37 21.60 -14.68 -17.63
C SER A 37 22.56 -13.55 -17.25
N VAL A 38 22.03 -12.54 -16.57
CA VAL A 38 22.79 -11.43 -15.99
C VAL A 38 22.26 -11.17 -14.57
N GLU A 39 23.15 -11.04 -13.61
CA GLU A 39 22.82 -10.80 -12.19
C GLU A 39 23.33 -9.43 -11.74
N ILE A 40 22.51 -8.71 -10.95
CA ILE A 40 22.93 -7.49 -10.26
C ILE A 40 23.28 -7.85 -8.83
N LEU A 41 24.53 -7.61 -8.41
CA LEU A 41 25.06 -8.18 -7.17
C LEU A 41 24.96 -7.24 -5.95
N ASN A 42 25.04 -5.93 -6.17
CA ASN A 42 25.19 -4.94 -5.09
C ASN A 42 24.11 -3.85 -5.07
N LYS A 43 23.02 -4.06 -5.81
CA LYS A 43 21.85 -3.18 -5.84
C LYS A 43 20.60 -4.02 -5.66
N GLU A 44 19.56 -3.41 -5.11
CA GLU A 44 18.24 -3.98 -5.23
C GLU A 44 17.75 -3.85 -6.68
N ALA A 45 17.45 -4.99 -7.28
CA ALA A 45 17.03 -5.10 -8.67
C ALA A 45 15.69 -5.85 -8.78
N GLY A 46 14.95 -5.52 -9.83
CA GLY A 46 13.78 -6.27 -10.28
C GLY A 46 14.15 -7.27 -11.36
N ASN A 47 13.38 -7.28 -12.44
CA ASN A 47 13.67 -8.18 -13.55
C ASN A 47 14.94 -7.75 -14.29
N VAL A 48 15.77 -8.73 -14.63
CA VAL A 48 16.90 -8.57 -15.55
C VAL A 48 16.61 -9.43 -16.78
N VAL A 49 16.37 -8.76 -17.90
CA VAL A 49 15.99 -9.42 -19.17
C VAL A 49 17.15 -9.36 -20.15
N VAL A 50 17.52 -10.52 -20.68
CA VAL A 50 18.51 -10.66 -21.74
C VAL A 50 17.79 -10.77 -23.08
N ASP A 51 18.01 -9.81 -23.97
CA ASP A 51 17.61 -9.91 -25.37
C ASP A 51 18.84 -10.15 -26.24
N ASN A 52 19.06 -11.41 -26.61
CA ASN A 52 20.19 -11.81 -27.46
C ASN A 52 20.02 -11.36 -28.93
N PHE A 53 18.80 -11.09 -29.39
CA PHE A 53 18.55 -10.67 -30.76
C PHE A 53 19.01 -9.23 -31.01
N ILE A 54 18.64 -8.30 -30.11
CA ILE A 54 19.11 -6.91 -30.19
C ILE A 54 20.39 -6.65 -29.38
N ARG A 55 20.90 -7.67 -28.67
CA ARG A 55 22.08 -7.60 -27.79
C ARG A 55 21.92 -6.52 -26.71
N GLN A 56 20.81 -6.58 -25.99
CA GLN A 56 20.52 -5.64 -24.91
C GLN A 56 20.17 -6.40 -23.63
N ILE A 57 20.75 -5.94 -22.53
CA ILE A 57 20.35 -6.30 -21.18
C ILE A 57 19.49 -5.16 -20.65
N SER A 58 18.28 -5.48 -20.20
CA SER A 58 17.39 -4.53 -19.53
C SER A 58 17.31 -4.90 -18.06
N ALA A 59 17.91 -4.10 -17.18
CA ALA A 59 17.92 -4.34 -15.73
C ALA A 59 17.02 -3.33 -15.03
N GLU A 60 16.03 -3.81 -14.28
CA GLU A 60 15.23 -2.96 -13.40
C GLU A 60 15.97 -2.70 -12.09
N LEU A 61 16.19 -1.44 -11.71
CA LEU A 61 16.89 -1.05 -10.48
C LEU A 61 16.01 -0.16 -9.60
N ILE A 62 15.99 -0.39 -8.29
CA ILE A 62 15.19 0.43 -7.36
C ILE A 62 15.69 1.89 -7.35
N GLU A 63 14.75 2.83 -7.45
CA GLU A 63 14.98 4.29 -7.45
C GLU A 63 15.73 4.77 -6.20
N GLY A 64 16.51 5.84 -6.34
CA GLY A 64 17.29 6.44 -5.24
C GLY A 64 18.64 5.75 -5.00
N GLN A 65 18.89 4.60 -5.63
CA GLN A 65 20.20 3.97 -5.63
C GLN A 65 21.16 4.67 -6.60
N LYS A 66 22.41 4.91 -6.17
CA LYS A 66 23.46 5.41 -7.07
C LYS A 66 23.72 4.38 -8.18
N LEU A 67 23.53 4.79 -9.43
CA LEU A 67 23.76 3.94 -10.61
C LEU A 67 25.21 3.94 -11.12
N SER A 68 26.11 4.68 -10.48
CA SER A 68 27.51 4.81 -10.92
C SER A 68 28.41 3.63 -10.57
N ASN A 69 27.97 2.71 -9.70
CA ASN A 69 28.76 1.60 -9.18
C ASN A 69 27.95 0.29 -9.09
N VAL A 70 27.31 -0.11 -10.19
CA VAL A 70 26.50 -1.34 -10.25
C VAL A 70 27.39 -2.53 -10.59
N GLN A 71 27.50 -3.51 -9.69
CA GLN A 71 28.20 -4.78 -9.94
C GLN A 71 27.28 -5.74 -10.68
N VAL A 72 27.76 -6.22 -11.82
CA VAL A 72 27.02 -7.09 -12.74
C VAL A 72 27.83 -8.35 -13.01
N ARG A 73 27.19 -9.52 -12.89
CA ARG A 73 27.73 -10.81 -13.34
C ARG A 73 27.04 -11.24 -14.62
N VAL A 74 27.79 -11.63 -15.64
CA VAL A 74 27.29 -12.17 -16.90
C VAL A 74 27.53 -13.68 -16.94
N VAL A 75 26.48 -14.46 -17.23
CA VAL A 75 26.57 -15.90 -17.45
C VAL A 75 26.44 -16.16 -18.95
N LEU A 76 27.45 -16.79 -19.54
CA LEU A 76 27.53 -17.05 -20.97
C LEU A 76 27.18 -18.51 -21.28
N ALA A 77 26.61 -18.72 -22.46
CA ALA A 77 26.38 -20.05 -23.00
C ALA A 77 27.70 -20.72 -23.43
N GLU A 78 27.67 -22.05 -23.57
CA GLU A 78 28.82 -22.83 -23.99
C GLU A 78 29.42 -22.32 -25.32
N GLY A 79 30.75 -22.17 -25.34
CA GLY A 79 31.50 -21.70 -26.51
C GLY A 79 31.56 -20.18 -26.68
N ALA A 80 30.97 -19.40 -25.75
CA ALA A 80 31.14 -17.96 -25.66
C ALA A 80 32.13 -17.57 -24.56
N THR A 81 32.90 -16.50 -24.79
CA THR A 81 33.88 -15.98 -23.82
C THR A 81 33.79 -14.47 -23.69
N MET A 82 33.99 -13.96 -22.47
CA MET A 82 34.10 -12.51 -22.21
C MET A 82 35.35 -11.92 -22.85
N VAL A 83 35.23 -10.74 -23.47
CA VAL A 83 36.35 -10.00 -24.09
C VAL A 83 36.62 -8.69 -23.37
N SER A 84 35.57 -7.88 -23.18
CA SER A 84 35.68 -6.58 -22.54
C SER A 84 34.41 -6.29 -21.75
N PRO A 85 34.46 -6.28 -20.41
CA PRO A 85 35.60 -6.67 -19.57
C PRO A 85 35.97 -8.15 -19.78
N SER A 86 37.20 -8.54 -19.45
CA SER A 86 37.66 -9.95 -19.56
C SER A 86 37.09 -10.84 -18.45
N ALA A 87 36.67 -10.26 -17.33
CA ALA A 87 35.99 -10.95 -16.26
C ALA A 87 34.47 -10.99 -16.48
N ALA A 88 33.84 -12.09 -16.06
CA ALA A 88 32.38 -12.24 -16.06
C ALA A 88 31.68 -11.29 -15.07
N GLU A 89 32.38 -10.90 -14.00
CA GLU A 89 31.93 -9.89 -13.03
C GLU A 89 32.66 -8.56 -13.27
N ALA A 90 31.89 -7.48 -13.36
CA ALA A 90 32.44 -6.15 -13.48
C ALA A 90 31.52 -5.07 -12.89
N THR A 91 32.09 -3.89 -12.64
CA THR A 91 31.34 -2.73 -12.16
C THR A 91 31.05 -1.79 -13.33
N TYR A 92 29.80 -1.36 -13.44
CA TYR A 92 29.32 -0.49 -14.50
C TYR A 92 28.72 0.80 -13.92
N ASN A 93 28.91 1.90 -14.65
CA ASN A 93 28.15 3.12 -14.45
C ASN A 93 26.92 3.09 -15.38
N LEU A 94 25.77 2.68 -14.83
CA LEU A 94 24.52 2.58 -15.56
C LEU A 94 23.74 3.91 -15.64
N ALA A 95 24.29 5.01 -15.10
CA ALA A 95 23.80 6.36 -15.38
C ALA A 95 24.22 6.88 -16.77
N SER A 96 25.05 6.13 -17.48
CA SER A 96 25.55 6.41 -18.83
C SER A 96 25.51 5.12 -19.67
N PRO A 97 25.63 5.20 -21.01
CA PRO A 97 25.72 4.00 -21.84
C PRO A 97 26.83 3.06 -21.35
N ALA A 98 26.46 1.83 -21.04
CA ALA A 98 27.33 0.79 -20.52
C ALA A 98 27.09 -0.51 -21.30
N GLY A 99 28.07 -1.40 -21.34
CA GLY A 99 27.98 -2.62 -22.12
C GLY A 99 29.20 -3.51 -22.00
N PHE A 100 29.11 -4.71 -22.55
CA PHE A 100 30.21 -5.67 -22.60
C PHE A 100 30.30 -6.30 -23.98
N THR A 101 31.46 -6.88 -24.28
CA THR A 101 31.71 -7.61 -25.52
C THR A 101 32.06 -9.06 -25.21
N ILE A 102 31.44 -9.98 -25.95
CA ILE A 102 31.75 -11.40 -25.94
C ILE A 102 32.33 -11.83 -27.29
N GLU A 103 33.00 -12.97 -27.32
CA GLU A 103 33.45 -13.62 -28.54
C GLU A 103 32.90 -15.04 -28.62
N VAL A 104 32.45 -15.42 -29.82
CA VAL A 104 31.93 -16.75 -30.12
C VAL A 104 32.51 -17.16 -31.47
N LYS A 105 33.26 -18.27 -31.52
CA LYS A 105 33.91 -18.78 -32.76
C LYS A 105 34.67 -17.69 -33.54
N GLY A 106 35.40 -16.84 -32.84
CA GLY A 106 36.19 -15.75 -33.43
C GLY A 106 35.39 -14.51 -33.89
N ARG A 107 34.07 -14.47 -33.66
CA ARG A 107 33.23 -13.29 -33.93
C ARG A 107 32.87 -12.59 -32.63
N ARG A 108 32.95 -11.25 -32.64
CA ARG A 108 32.66 -10.42 -31.46
C ARG A 108 31.25 -9.84 -31.51
N TYR A 109 30.60 -9.86 -30.35
CA TYR A 109 29.25 -9.33 -30.16
C TYR A 109 29.24 -8.38 -28.97
N SER A 110 28.83 -7.14 -29.21
CA SER A 110 28.68 -6.12 -28.16
C SER A 110 27.24 -6.06 -27.67
N TYR A 111 27.09 -6.11 -26.35
CA TYR A 111 25.84 -5.99 -25.62
C TYR A 111 25.78 -4.65 -24.91
N THR A 112 24.60 -4.02 -24.93
CA THR A 112 24.34 -2.81 -24.16
C THR A 112 23.57 -3.16 -22.89
N ILE A 113 23.95 -2.60 -21.75
CA ILE A 113 23.19 -2.70 -20.49
C ILE A 113 22.41 -1.39 -20.30
N LYS A 114 21.09 -1.49 -20.21
CA LYS A 114 20.20 -0.38 -19.89
C LYS A 114 19.58 -0.61 -18.53
N ALA A 115 19.76 0.35 -17.63
CA ALA A 115 19.00 0.42 -16.40
C ALA A 115 17.64 1.08 -16.67
N LYS A 116 16.58 0.48 -16.10
CA LYS A 116 15.27 1.09 -15.96
C LYS A 116 15.05 1.29 -14.47
N GLU A 117 15.03 2.54 -14.01
CA GLU A 117 14.65 2.80 -12.63
C GLU A 117 13.18 2.41 -12.41
N ILE A 118 12.96 1.63 -11.37
CA ILE A 118 11.66 1.19 -10.89
C ILE A 118 11.53 1.58 -9.42
N ASP A 119 10.32 1.80 -8.92
CA ASP A 119 10.15 2.14 -7.49
C ASP A 119 10.34 0.90 -6.61
N GLU A 120 9.60 -0.17 -6.90
CA GLU A 120 9.81 -1.48 -6.31
C GLU A 120 9.55 -2.59 -7.35
N PRO A 121 10.33 -3.67 -7.31
CA PRO A 121 10.15 -4.79 -8.22
C PRO A 121 8.86 -5.55 -7.92
N VAL A 122 8.33 -6.24 -8.93
CA VAL A 122 7.18 -7.12 -8.72
C VAL A 122 7.64 -8.32 -7.91
N ARG A 123 7.36 -8.33 -6.61
CA ARG A 123 7.71 -9.42 -5.70
C ARG A 123 6.73 -9.47 -4.54
N PRO A 124 6.58 -10.62 -3.86
CA PRO A 124 5.78 -10.68 -2.65
C PRO A 124 6.29 -9.70 -1.59
N TYR A 125 5.38 -9.03 -0.88
CA TYR A 125 5.71 -8.18 0.26
C TYR A 125 5.47 -8.93 1.56
N LYS A 126 6.54 -9.38 2.24
CA LYS A 126 6.43 -10.12 3.52
C LYS A 126 5.45 -11.31 3.43
N GLY A 127 5.48 -12.04 2.31
CA GLY A 127 4.59 -13.18 2.04
C GLY A 127 3.25 -12.82 1.39
N TRP A 128 2.93 -11.55 1.21
CA TRP A 128 1.73 -11.10 0.51
C TRP A 128 1.97 -11.02 -1.00
N GLU A 129 1.04 -11.53 -1.80
CA GLU A 129 1.18 -11.61 -3.25
C GLU A 129 0.78 -10.29 -3.93
N GLN A 130 1.58 -9.80 -4.87
CA GLN A 130 1.26 -8.54 -5.55
C GLN A 130 0.08 -8.68 -6.52
N CYS A 131 -0.83 -7.73 -6.48
CA CYS A 131 -1.99 -7.63 -7.36
C CYS A 131 -1.74 -6.68 -8.53
N THR A 132 -1.91 -7.15 -9.77
CA THR A 132 -1.78 -6.34 -10.99
C THR A 132 -3.12 -6.13 -11.74
N GLY A 133 -4.20 -6.80 -11.31
CA GLY A 133 -5.52 -6.76 -11.97
C GLY A 133 -6.30 -5.43 -11.83
N PHE A 134 -5.79 -4.47 -11.06
CA PHE A 134 -6.43 -3.18 -10.82
C PHE A 134 -6.03 -2.08 -11.82
N GLY A 135 -5.22 -2.42 -12.82
CA GLY A 135 -4.65 -1.46 -13.76
C GLY A 135 -3.34 -0.86 -13.25
N GLU A 136 -2.74 0.04 -14.04
CA GLU A 136 -1.50 0.71 -13.64
C GLU A 136 -1.73 1.62 -12.44
N LEU A 137 -0.82 1.55 -11.48
CA LEU A 137 -0.80 2.43 -10.31
C LEU A 137 0.35 3.43 -10.44
N PRO A 138 0.22 4.63 -9.85
CA PRO A 138 1.33 5.57 -9.76
C PRO A 138 2.59 4.91 -9.18
N ARG A 139 3.75 5.44 -9.58
CA ARG A 139 5.04 4.98 -9.05
C ARG A 139 5.02 5.05 -7.51
N GLY A 140 5.54 4.00 -6.88
CA GLY A 140 5.65 3.89 -5.43
C GLY A 140 4.42 3.36 -4.73
N ILE A 141 3.33 3.11 -5.45
CA ILE A 141 2.16 2.45 -4.91
C ILE A 141 2.09 1.03 -5.46
N ARG A 142 1.92 0.08 -4.56
CA ARG A 142 1.69 -1.34 -4.86
C ARG A 142 0.56 -1.84 -3.99
N VAL A 143 -0.21 -2.80 -4.51
CA VAL A 143 -1.28 -3.46 -3.77
C VAL A 143 -0.99 -4.95 -3.72
N TYR A 144 -1.19 -5.56 -2.56
CA TYR A 144 -0.94 -6.96 -2.33
C TYR A 144 -2.15 -7.62 -1.68
N LYS A 145 -2.36 -8.89 -1.99
CA LYS A 145 -3.36 -9.75 -1.36
C LYS A 145 -2.70 -10.62 -0.30
N SER A 146 -3.43 -10.88 0.77
CA SER A 146 -2.99 -11.78 1.84
C SER A 146 -2.75 -13.19 1.33
N PRO A 147 -1.89 -13.97 2.01
CA PRO A 147 -1.95 -15.43 1.96
C PRO A 147 -3.36 -15.94 2.29
N ALA A 148 -3.60 -17.23 2.00
CA ALA A 148 -4.87 -17.89 2.31
C ALA A 148 -5.21 -17.86 3.81
N GLN A 149 -4.19 -17.83 4.67
CA GLN A 149 -4.36 -17.73 6.11
C GLN A 149 -3.49 -16.64 6.73
N LEU A 150 -4.04 -15.93 7.71
CA LEU A 150 -3.34 -15.01 8.59
C LEU A 150 -3.76 -15.31 10.02
N GLN A 151 -2.82 -15.30 10.97
CA GLN A 151 -3.10 -15.54 12.40
C GLN A 151 -3.92 -16.82 12.65
N GLY A 152 -3.70 -17.87 11.86
CA GLY A 152 -4.40 -19.15 11.96
C GLY A 152 -5.85 -19.17 11.46
N LYS A 153 -6.31 -18.11 10.78
CA LYS A 153 -7.66 -17.98 10.20
C LYS A 153 -7.59 -17.83 8.69
N ASN A 154 -8.62 -18.29 7.98
CA ASN A 154 -8.75 -17.97 6.56
C ASN A 154 -8.87 -16.45 6.38
N ALA A 155 -8.19 -15.93 5.37
CA ALA A 155 -8.00 -14.51 5.18
C ALA A 155 -8.31 -14.10 3.73
N VAL A 156 -9.11 -13.05 3.60
CA VAL A 156 -9.16 -12.23 2.40
C VAL A 156 -8.87 -10.81 2.86
N ALA A 157 -7.62 -10.40 2.73
CA ALA A 157 -7.17 -9.07 3.08
C ALA A 157 -6.29 -8.49 1.97
N TYR A 158 -6.23 -7.17 1.93
CA TYR A 158 -5.39 -6.43 1.01
C TYR A 158 -4.61 -5.36 1.76
N ILE A 159 -3.40 -5.12 1.29
CA ILE A 159 -2.61 -3.97 1.68
C ILE A 159 -2.27 -3.12 0.47
N ALA A 160 -2.29 -1.81 0.64
CA ALA A 160 -1.56 -0.91 -0.23
C ALA A 160 -0.28 -0.49 0.49
N VAL A 161 0.86 -0.70 -0.16
CA VAL A 161 2.17 -0.26 0.30
C VAL A 161 2.57 0.94 -0.55
N ALA A 162 2.87 2.05 0.10
CA ALA A 162 3.27 3.27 -0.57
C ALA A 162 4.64 3.75 -0.08
N ASN A 163 5.57 3.96 -1.02
CA ASN A 163 6.85 4.62 -0.79
C ASN A 163 6.64 6.14 -0.86
N ILE A 164 6.65 6.77 0.31
CA ILE A 164 6.26 8.18 0.48
C ILE A 164 7.50 9.06 0.41
N ASN A 165 7.41 10.15 -0.36
CA ASN A 165 8.44 11.18 -0.43
C ASN A 165 7.79 12.59 -0.49
N LYS A 166 8.61 13.65 -0.64
CA LYS A 166 8.13 15.03 -0.84
C LYS A 166 7.29 15.13 -2.13
N GLY A 167 6.01 14.77 -2.07
CA GLY A 167 5.08 14.80 -3.18
C GLY A 167 4.03 13.67 -3.18
N ARG A 168 4.30 12.56 -2.49
CA ARG A 168 3.40 11.40 -2.39
C ARG A 168 3.08 11.16 -0.93
N THR A 169 1.81 11.17 -0.53
CA THR A 169 1.38 10.93 0.86
C THR A 169 -0.07 10.47 0.91
N PHE A 170 -0.56 10.12 2.09
CA PHE A 170 -2.01 10.00 2.29
C PHE A 170 -2.62 11.36 2.64
N ASP A 171 -3.89 11.54 2.29
CA ASP A 171 -4.70 12.67 2.72
C ASP A 171 -6.08 12.20 3.19
N VAL A 172 -6.81 13.09 3.87
CA VAL A 172 -8.17 12.83 4.34
C VAL A 172 -9.14 13.73 3.60
N VAL A 173 -10.16 13.14 2.99
CA VAL A 173 -11.23 13.85 2.28
C VAL A 173 -12.54 13.67 3.04
N LEU A 174 -13.23 14.77 3.33
CA LEU A 174 -14.56 14.75 3.93
C LEU A 174 -15.63 14.56 2.85
N SER A 175 -16.74 13.90 3.20
CA SER A 175 -17.84 13.61 2.27
C SER A 175 -18.53 14.87 1.74
N GLY A 176 -18.51 15.97 2.49
CA GLY A 176 -19.07 17.26 2.11
C GLY A 176 -18.51 18.42 2.94
N SER A 177 -19.08 19.60 2.74
CA SER A 177 -18.72 20.79 3.51
C SER A 177 -19.14 20.65 4.97
N ILE A 178 -18.34 21.24 5.86
CA ILE A 178 -18.67 21.36 7.29
C ILE A 178 -19.79 22.39 7.43
N VAL A 179 -20.93 21.96 7.95
CA VAL A 179 -22.13 22.78 8.14
C VAL A 179 -22.08 23.47 9.50
N GLU A 180 -21.78 22.72 10.55
CA GLU A 180 -21.71 23.21 11.93
C GLU A 180 -20.87 22.27 12.77
N GLY A 181 -19.82 22.80 13.41
CA GLY A 181 -18.91 22.01 14.24
C GLY A 181 -18.32 20.83 13.46
N ARG A 182 -18.87 19.63 13.68
CA ARG A 182 -18.45 18.38 13.00
C ARG A 182 -19.49 17.76 12.07
N LYS A 183 -20.62 18.44 11.87
CA LYS A 183 -21.69 18.01 10.98
C LYS A 183 -21.31 18.32 9.53
N LEU A 184 -21.39 17.31 8.68
CA LEU A 184 -21.17 17.43 7.24
C LEU A 184 -22.50 17.54 6.50
N SER A 185 -22.46 18.11 5.29
CA SER A 185 -23.64 18.30 4.46
C SER A 185 -24.19 16.99 3.85
N GLN A 186 -23.37 15.93 3.79
CA GLN A 186 -23.72 14.64 3.18
C GLN A 186 -22.80 13.54 3.69
N ALA A 187 -23.14 12.27 3.43
CA ALA A 187 -22.23 11.13 3.45
C ALA A 187 -22.00 10.63 2.02
N LYS A 188 -20.95 9.83 1.79
CA LYS A 188 -20.59 9.30 0.46
C LYS A 188 -20.11 7.86 0.56
N THR A 189 -20.44 7.04 -0.42
CA THR A 189 -19.74 5.74 -0.58
C THR A 189 -18.29 5.97 -1.04
N PRO A 190 -17.36 5.04 -0.75
CA PRO A 190 -16.02 5.04 -1.35
C PRO A 190 -16.01 5.25 -2.87
N ALA A 191 -16.96 4.65 -3.62
CA ALA A 191 -17.08 4.86 -5.05
C ALA A 191 -17.46 6.32 -5.41
N ALA A 192 -18.31 6.96 -4.61
CA ALA A 192 -18.63 8.37 -4.78
C ALA A 192 -17.43 9.30 -4.46
N PHE A 193 -16.59 8.94 -3.47
CA PHE A 193 -15.31 9.61 -3.26
C PHE A 193 -14.39 9.45 -4.48
N TYR A 194 -14.27 8.23 -5.01
CA TYR A 194 -13.47 7.96 -6.22
C TYR A 194 -13.94 8.79 -7.41
N ALA A 195 -15.25 8.82 -7.68
CA ALA A 195 -15.81 9.60 -8.78
C ALA A 195 -15.51 11.11 -8.68
N SER A 196 -15.29 11.63 -7.47
CA SER A 196 -15.00 13.06 -7.24
C SER A 196 -13.53 13.46 -7.37
N GLY A 197 -12.59 12.52 -7.34
CA GLY A 197 -11.15 12.84 -7.29
C GLY A 197 -10.19 11.86 -7.97
N SER A 198 -10.68 10.72 -8.49
CA SER A 198 -9.91 9.68 -9.21
C SER A 198 -8.60 9.29 -8.53
N TYR A 199 -8.66 9.05 -7.22
CA TYR A 199 -7.48 8.67 -6.43
C TYR A 199 -7.08 7.21 -6.67
N PRO A 200 -5.78 6.89 -6.78
CA PRO A 200 -5.29 5.55 -7.09
C PRO A 200 -5.71 4.50 -6.05
N VAL A 201 -5.70 4.88 -4.77
CA VAL A 201 -6.17 4.03 -3.67
C VAL A 201 -7.01 4.88 -2.72
N ILE A 202 -8.17 4.34 -2.34
CA ILE A 202 -9.08 4.91 -1.34
C ILE A 202 -9.41 3.83 -0.32
N ILE A 203 -9.31 4.15 0.96
CA ILE A 203 -9.91 3.36 2.04
C ILE A 203 -10.90 4.22 2.83
N ASN A 204 -11.79 3.59 3.57
CA ASN A 204 -12.63 4.33 4.51
C ASN A 204 -11.79 5.02 5.60
N GLY A 205 -12.32 6.12 6.13
CA GLY A 205 -11.64 6.94 7.14
C GLY A 205 -12.02 6.59 8.58
N GLY A 206 -12.06 7.62 9.41
CA GLY A 206 -12.39 7.50 10.83
C GLY A 206 -13.89 7.39 11.12
N TYR A 207 -14.21 7.28 12.40
CA TYR A 207 -15.56 7.08 12.93
C TYR A 207 -16.52 8.23 12.69
N PHE A 208 -17.81 7.89 12.59
CA PHE A 208 -18.92 8.80 12.36
C PHE A 208 -20.21 8.35 13.06
N THR A 209 -21.23 9.20 13.07
CA THR A 209 -22.60 8.81 13.45
C THR A 209 -23.64 9.45 12.53
N TYR A 210 -24.79 8.79 12.41
CA TYR A 210 -25.96 9.24 11.63
C TYR A 210 -27.17 9.61 12.49
N GLN A 211 -27.08 9.50 13.82
CA GLN A 211 -28.23 9.65 14.71
C GLN A 211 -28.98 10.99 14.56
N SER A 212 -28.29 12.08 14.26
CA SER A 212 -28.87 13.43 14.11
C SER A 212 -28.32 14.21 12.90
N GLY A 213 -27.78 13.48 11.92
CA GLY A 213 -27.07 14.01 10.75
C GLY A 213 -25.71 13.35 10.57
N TYR A 214 -24.96 13.78 9.55
CA TYR A 214 -23.68 13.18 9.18
C TYR A 214 -22.53 13.76 10.01
N TYR A 215 -22.28 13.23 11.21
CA TYR A 215 -21.24 13.75 12.10
C TYR A 215 -19.94 12.95 11.96
N GLN A 216 -18.86 13.63 11.64
CA GLN A 216 -17.50 13.09 11.69
C GLN A 216 -16.99 13.16 13.14
N LEU A 217 -16.70 12.01 13.77
CA LEU A 217 -16.21 11.99 15.16
C LEU A 217 -14.68 11.98 15.21
N SER A 218 -14.05 11.39 14.20
CA SER A 218 -12.60 11.28 14.17
C SER A 218 -11.94 12.51 13.61
N LEU A 219 -10.75 12.82 14.13
CA LEU A 219 -9.92 13.92 13.64
C LEU A 219 -9.72 13.80 12.11
N ALA A 220 -9.79 14.94 11.42
CA ALA A 220 -9.45 15.04 10.01
C ALA A 220 -8.51 16.22 9.84
N CYS A 221 -7.28 15.94 9.41
CA CYS A 221 -6.27 16.94 9.11
C CYS A 221 -5.85 16.78 7.65
N SER A 222 -5.88 17.88 6.92
CA SER A 222 -5.52 17.94 5.50
C SER A 222 -4.82 19.27 5.23
N LYS A 223 -3.76 19.23 4.40
CA LYS A 223 -3.01 20.41 3.95
C LYS A 223 -2.62 21.34 5.11
N ASN A 224 -1.97 20.78 6.12
CA ASN A 224 -1.50 21.48 7.33
C ASN A 224 -2.61 22.05 8.22
N SER A 225 -3.88 21.69 7.99
CA SER A 225 -5.02 22.25 8.71
C SER A 225 -5.84 21.15 9.38
N VAL A 226 -6.19 21.32 10.65
CA VAL A 226 -7.18 20.46 11.33
C VAL A 226 -8.56 20.93 10.88
N LEU A 227 -9.23 20.12 10.06
CA LEU A 227 -10.58 20.38 9.57
C LEU A 227 -11.63 19.98 10.63
N ILE A 228 -11.40 18.83 11.28
CA ILE A 228 -12.25 18.28 12.33
C ILE A 228 -11.34 17.86 13.48
N GLY A 229 -11.63 18.34 14.69
CA GLY A 229 -10.95 17.91 15.91
C GLY A 229 -11.35 16.49 16.32
N ALA A 230 -10.53 15.84 17.15
CA ALA A 230 -10.89 14.53 17.69
C ALA A 230 -12.14 14.67 18.59
N GLN A 231 -13.07 13.73 18.50
CA GLN A 231 -14.20 13.63 19.42
C GLN A 231 -13.88 12.70 20.59
N GLN A 232 -13.87 13.25 21.80
CA GLN A 232 -13.54 12.50 23.02
C GLN A 232 -14.74 12.16 23.89
N ASP A 233 -15.91 12.77 23.73
CA ASP A 233 -17.06 12.54 24.60
C ASP A 233 -17.59 11.11 24.46
N VAL A 234 -17.32 10.29 25.48
CA VAL A 234 -17.73 8.88 25.56
C VAL A 234 -18.68 8.69 26.73
N TRP A 235 -19.84 8.11 26.44
CA TRP A 235 -20.81 7.66 27.44
C TRP A 235 -20.74 6.14 27.58
N PRO A 236 -20.04 5.57 28.58
CA PRO A 236 -19.91 4.13 28.72
C PRO A 236 -21.23 3.45 29.13
N GLY A 237 -22.17 4.19 29.73
CA GLY A 237 -23.48 3.68 30.18
C GLY A 237 -23.66 3.72 31.70
N ASP A 238 -22.76 4.39 32.42
CA ASP A 238 -22.77 4.59 33.87
C ASP A 238 -23.45 5.91 34.30
N GLY A 239 -24.12 6.60 33.37
CA GLY A 239 -24.73 7.92 33.58
C GLY A 239 -23.77 9.11 33.44
N ASN A 240 -22.47 8.88 33.21
CA ASN A 240 -21.45 9.92 33.05
C ASN A 240 -20.89 9.96 31.62
N TYR A 241 -20.18 11.04 31.30
CA TYR A 241 -19.34 11.12 30.10
C TYR A 241 -17.88 11.38 30.46
N TYR A 242 -16.98 10.87 29.63
CA TYR A 242 -15.54 10.94 29.83
C TYR A 242 -14.87 11.51 28.58
N LEU A 243 -13.64 12.01 28.73
CA LEU A 243 -12.86 12.65 27.67
C LEU A 243 -11.52 11.94 27.43
N PRO A 244 -11.48 10.66 26.99
CA PRO A 244 -10.23 9.99 26.64
C PRO A 244 -9.50 10.69 25.48
N ALA A 245 -8.17 10.63 25.49
CA ALA A 245 -7.41 10.89 24.27
C ALA A 245 -7.69 9.81 23.22
N ARG A 246 -7.67 10.19 21.93
CA ARG A 246 -8.05 9.31 20.80
C ARG A 246 -6.89 9.09 19.86
N GLY A 247 -6.76 7.89 19.34
CA GLY A 247 -5.73 7.53 18.37
C GLY A 247 -5.81 8.38 17.10
N ILE A 248 -4.66 8.88 16.67
CA ILE A 248 -4.45 9.58 15.41
C ILE A 248 -3.24 8.98 14.70
N PHE A 249 -3.29 8.99 13.37
CA PHE A 249 -2.16 8.65 12.52
C PHE A 249 -1.90 9.80 11.57
N SER A 250 -0.68 10.30 11.56
CA SER A 250 -0.37 11.59 10.96
C SER A 250 0.92 11.56 10.18
N ASN A 251 0.95 12.29 9.07
CA ASN A 251 2.17 12.77 8.46
C ASN A 251 2.59 14.05 9.17
N ILE A 252 3.57 13.99 10.07
CA ILE A 252 3.98 15.17 10.84
C ILE A 252 4.74 16.13 9.93
N GLN A 253 5.76 15.62 9.23
CA GLN A 253 6.56 16.40 8.29
C GLN A 253 7.18 15.52 7.19
N GLY A 254 6.54 15.48 6.01
CA GLY A 254 7.13 14.87 4.82
C GLY A 254 7.11 13.34 4.86
N ALA A 255 8.20 12.69 5.29
CA ALA A 255 8.28 11.22 5.38
C ALA A 255 8.08 10.71 6.81
N GLU A 256 7.92 11.60 7.78
CA GLU A 256 7.72 11.25 9.18
C GLU A 256 6.25 10.97 9.48
N TYR A 257 5.93 9.70 9.66
CA TYR A 257 4.62 9.22 10.08
C TYR A 257 4.64 8.80 11.55
N SER A 258 3.54 9.02 12.26
CA SER A 258 3.43 8.58 13.65
C SER A 258 2.01 8.23 14.03
N ALA A 259 1.87 7.23 14.89
CA ALA A 259 0.65 6.97 15.65
C ALA A 259 0.77 7.67 17.01
N GLU A 260 -0.18 8.54 17.33
CA GLU A 260 -0.20 9.32 18.56
C GLU A 260 -1.60 9.30 19.16
N TRP A 261 -1.76 9.86 20.36
CA TRP A 261 -3.06 10.10 20.97
C TRP A 261 -3.33 11.59 20.96
N ALA A 262 -4.58 12.02 20.74
CA ALA A 262 -4.92 13.43 20.68
C ALA A 262 -6.19 13.79 21.45
N VAL A 263 -6.19 15.03 21.97
CA VAL A 263 -7.35 15.70 22.54
C VAL A 263 -7.56 17.04 21.84
N THR A 264 -8.81 17.42 21.63
CA THR A 264 -9.17 18.74 21.11
C THR A 264 -9.93 19.49 22.19
N SER A 265 -9.41 20.66 22.58
CA SER A 265 -10.05 21.56 23.54
C SER A 265 -10.21 22.93 22.89
N GLY A 266 -11.45 23.41 22.81
CA GLY A 266 -11.81 24.56 21.99
C GLY A 266 -11.40 24.34 20.52
N THR A 267 -10.57 25.24 19.99
CA THR A 267 -10.05 25.17 18.62
C THR A 267 -8.65 24.55 18.53
N SER A 268 -8.05 24.17 19.67
CA SER A 268 -6.69 23.66 19.73
C SER A 268 -6.70 22.14 19.89
N THR A 269 -5.83 21.47 19.14
CA THR A 269 -5.59 20.03 19.27
C THR A 269 -4.20 19.80 19.85
N TYR A 270 -4.11 18.86 20.78
CA TYR A 270 -2.88 18.47 21.46
C TYR A 270 -2.64 16.99 21.26
N ALA A 271 -1.39 16.61 21.03
CA ALA A 271 -0.97 15.23 20.78
C ALA A 271 0.00 14.74 21.87
N TYR A 272 -0.05 13.44 22.14
CA TYR A 272 0.77 12.72 23.10
C TYR A 272 1.53 11.62 22.36
N GLN A 273 2.84 11.51 22.62
CA GLN A 273 3.69 10.48 22.03
C GLN A 273 3.67 9.16 22.80
N THR A 274 3.09 9.14 24.01
CA THR A 274 2.96 7.96 24.87
C THR A 274 1.49 7.67 25.16
N PRO A 275 1.14 6.40 25.46
CA PRO A 275 -0.23 6.03 25.79
C PRO A 275 -0.80 6.88 26.93
N VAL A 276 -1.94 7.52 26.67
CA VAL A 276 -2.66 8.28 27.69
C VAL A 276 -3.50 7.31 28.54
N PRO A 277 -3.45 7.36 29.88
CA PRO A 277 -4.26 6.49 30.73
C PRO A 277 -5.77 6.65 30.49
N LYS A 278 -6.53 5.58 30.72
CA LYS A 278 -7.99 5.64 30.73
C LYS A 278 -8.46 6.69 31.75
N PRO A 279 -9.36 7.63 31.39
CA PRO A 279 -9.94 8.57 32.35
C PRO A 279 -10.64 7.84 33.50
N THR A 280 -10.38 8.31 34.73
CA THR A 280 -11.06 7.85 35.96
C THR A 280 -12.06 8.87 36.50
N MET A 281 -11.99 10.12 36.03
CA MET A 281 -12.90 11.19 36.40
C MET A 281 -13.78 11.61 35.20
N PRO A 282 -15.11 11.73 35.38
CA PRO A 282 -16.00 12.26 34.36
C PRO A 282 -15.62 13.68 33.94
N ALA A 283 -15.85 14.02 32.67
CA ALA A 283 -15.74 15.38 32.13
C ALA A 283 -14.40 16.12 32.35
N VAL A 284 -13.31 15.39 32.63
CA VAL A 284 -11.97 15.97 32.83
C VAL A 284 -11.06 15.55 31.70
N PHE A 285 -10.37 16.52 31.09
CA PHE A 285 -9.33 16.24 30.12
C PHE A 285 -8.13 15.54 30.78
N PRO A 286 -7.40 14.68 30.06
CA PRO A 286 -6.09 14.21 30.49
C PRO A 286 -5.16 15.39 30.82
N SER A 287 -4.17 15.15 31.68
CA SER A 287 -3.11 16.14 31.91
C SER A 287 -2.47 16.55 30.58
N PHE A 288 -2.32 17.86 30.37
CA PHE A 288 -1.59 18.38 29.22
C PHE A 288 -0.06 18.36 29.41
N GLU A 289 0.42 17.87 30.56
CA GLU A 289 1.85 17.65 30.78
C GLU A 289 2.39 16.63 29.76
N GLY A 290 3.43 17.02 29.02
CA GLY A 290 3.98 16.22 27.92
C GLY A 290 3.14 16.21 26.63
N ALA A 291 2.01 16.92 26.59
CA ALA A 291 1.26 17.14 25.36
C ALA A 291 1.93 18.23 24.52
N ARG A 292 1.98 18.03 23.20
CA ARG A 292 2.42 19.06 22.24
C ARG A 292 1.23 19.60 21.48
N THR A 293 1.28 20.86 21.03
CA THR A 293 0.34 21.33 20.01
C THR A 293 0.44 20.43 18.78
N TYR A 294 -0.71 19.95 18.30
CA TYR A 294 -0.77 19.08 17.15
C TYR A 294 -0.57 19.87 15.86
N THR A 295 0.46 19.49 15.11
CA THR A 295 0.77 19.97 13.77
C THR A 295 1.12 18.77 12.90
N ALA A 296 0.56 18.72 11.70
CA ALA A 296 0.77 17.65 10.73
C ALA A 296 0.38 18.14 9.34
N GLN A 297 1.00 17.59 8.29
CA GLN A 297 0.60 17.84 6.91
C GLN A 297 -0.76 17.23 6.60
N THR A 298 -0.94 15.99 7.01
CA THR A 298 -2.19 15.23 6.92
C THR A 298 -2.33 14.35 8.15
N GLY A 299 -3.55 14.01 8.51
CA GLY A 299 -3.79 13.12 9.64
C GLY A 299 -5.21 12.64 9.73
N VAL A 300 -5.37 11.40 10.14
CA VAL A 300 -6.66 10.73 10.32
C VAL A 300 -6.79 10.27 11.77
N GLY A 301 -7.91 10.60 12.39
CA GLY A 301 -8.31 10.03 13.65
C GLY A 301 -8.96 8.67 13.46
N GLY A 302 -8.85 7.85 14.48
CA GLY A 302 -9.51 6.56 14.56
C GLY A 302 -9.28 5.99 15.93
N GLY A 303 -8.57 4.87 15.97
CA GLY A 303 -8.19 4.19 17.18
C GLY A 303 -8.81 2.80 17.30
N PRO A 304 -8.32 1.97 18.23
CA PRO A 304 -7.21 2.32 19.10
C PRO A 304 -5.87 2.35 18.37
N VAL A 305 -4.89 3.02 18.98
CA VAL A 305 -3.49 2.85 18.60
C VAL A 305 -3.11 1.40 18.84
N LEU A 306 -2.66 0.73 17.78
CA LEU A 306 -2.33 -0.69 17.79
C LEU A 306 -0.84 -0.88 18.07
N LEU A 307 -0.01 -0.13 17.35
CA LEU A 307 1.45 -0.20 17.43
C LEU A 307 2.02 1.18 17.73
N LYS A 308 3.04 1.21 18.60
CA LYS A 308 3.87 2.38 18.84
C LYS A 308 5.33 1.95 18.97
N ASN A 309 6.23 2.56 18.20
CA ASN A 309 7.67 2.26 18.23
C ASN A 309 7.98 0.75 18.10
N GLY A 310 7.24 0.04 17.25
CA GLY A 310 7.40 -1.41 17.02
C GLY A 310 6.82 -2.31 18.11
N ILE A 311 6.10 -1.75 19.08
CA ILE A 311 5.50 -2.49 20.20
C ILE A 311 3.98 -2.52 20.05
N VAL A 312 3.39 -3.69 20.23
CA VAL A 312 1.92 -3.83 20.35
C VAL A 312 1.47 -3.19 21.65
N VAL A 313 0.82 -2.03 21.56
CA VAL A 313 0.26 -1.30 22.71
C VAL A 313 -1.24 -1.52 22.85
N ASN A 314 -1.97 -1.66 21.73
CA ASN A 314 -3.42 -1.85 21.65
C ASN A 314 -4.22 -1.13 22.76
N THR A 315 -4.29 0.21 22.67
CA THR A 315 -4.86 1.10 23.70
C THR A 315 -6.39 1.13 23.73
N TYR A 316 -7.06 0.05 23.32
CA TYR A 316 -8.51 -0.09 23.28
C TYR A 316 -9.21 0.39 24.57
N ASN A 317 -8.71 -0.06 25.73
CA ASN A 317 -9.29 0.28 27.03
C ASN A 317 -9.05 1.74 27.42
N ASN A 318 -7.86 2.27 27.10
CA ASN A 318 -7.46 3.65 27.39
C ASN A 318 -8.34 4.65 26.63
N GLU A 319 -8.66 4.32 25.39
CA GLU A 319 -9.44 5.18 24.49
C GLU A 319 -10.96 4.99 24.65
N MET A 320 -11.37 4.11 25.57
CA MET A 320 -12.75 3.80 25.97
C MET A 320 -13.66 3.34 24.84
N PHE A 321 -13.13 2.51 23.92
CA PHE A 321 -13.96 1.81 22.95
C PHE A 321 -14.83 0.73 23.61
N LYS A 322 -15.90 0.32 22.93
CA LYS A 322 -16.90 -0.64 23.45
C LYS A 322 -16.95 -1.89 22.61
N GLU A 323 -17.25 -3.03 23.23
CA GLU A 323 -17.29 -4.31 22.51
C GLU A 323 -18.49 -4.42 21.57
N THR A 324 -19.58 -3.73 21.91
CA THR A 324 -20.84 -3.80 21.18
C THR A 324 -20.83 -2.99 19.87
N THR A 325 -19.68 -2.45 19.46
CA THR A 325 -19.55 -1.65 18.23
C THR A 325 -18.69 -2.38 17.20
N ASP A 326 -18.67 -1.89 15.96
CA ASP A 326 -17.81 -2.42 14.89
C ASP A 326 -16.29 -2.33 15.23
N VAL A 327 -15.91 -1.61 16.30
CA VAL A 327 -14.54 -1.50 16.82
C VAL A 327 -14.15 -2.67 17.74
N GLY A 328 -15.13 -3.40 18.27
CA GLY A 328 -15.00 -4.39 19.34
C GLY A 328 -13.69 -5.21 19.35
N ALA A 329 -13.01 -5.32 20.50
CA ALA A 329 -11.62 -5.75 20.56
C ALA A 329 -11.39 -7.24 20.28
N THR A 330 -12.26 -8.09 20.80
CA THR A 330 -12.15 -9.56 20.84
C THR A 330 -13.01 -10.25 19.79
N ILE A 331 -13.89 -9.49 19.13
CA ILE A 331 -14.74 -9.99 18.05
C ILE A 331 -13.97 -9.89 16.72
N SER A 332 -13.99 -10.98 15.95
CA SER A 332 -13.47 -10.97 14.58
C SER A 332 -14.41 -10.16 13.68
N ASN A 333 -13.87 -9.09 13.10
CA ASN A 333 -14.62 -8.18 12.22
C ASN A 333 -13.82 -7.90 10.95
N PRO A 334 -14.48 -7.40 9.89
CA PRO A 334 -13.80 -6.62 8.86
C PRO A 334 -13.07 -5.45 9.54
N ARG A 335 -11.84 -5.20 9.12
CA ARG A 335 -10.96 -4.17 9.71
C ARG A 335 -10.37 -3.31 8.64
N THR A 336 -10.19 -2.05 8.98
CA THR A 336 -9.38 -1.09 8.23
C THR A 336 -8.34 -0.54 9.19
N ALA A 337 -7.10 -0.44 8.75
CA ALA A 337 -6.00 0.09 9.56
C ALA A 337 -5.00 0.85 8.69
N ILE A 338 -4.23 1.71 9.33
CA ILE A 338 -3.15 2.49 8.72
C ILE A 338 -1.92 2.40 9.61
N GLY A 339 -0.76 2.22 9.00
CA GLY A 339 0.52 2.19 9.71
C GLY A 339 1.69 2.58 8.84
N CYS A 340 2.86 2.70 9.44
CA CYS A 340 4.12 2.94 8.73
C CYS A 340 5.24 2.05 9.23
N THR A 341 6.16 1.71 8.34
CA THR A 341 7.39 0.96 8.64
C THR A 341 8.53 1.88 9.06
N ALA A 342 9.58 1.33 9.67
CA ALA A 342 10.76 2.09 10.09
C ALA A 342 11.50 2.77 8.92
N ASP A 343 11.43 2.20 7.73
CA ASP A 343 12.00 2.74 6.49
C ASP A 343 11.04 3.69 5.75
N GLY A 344 9.96 4.14 6.40
CA GLY A 344 9.10 5.22 5.92
C GLY A 344 8.03 4.81 4.90
N LYS A 345 7.78 3.51 4.71
CA LYS A 345 6.66 3.05 3.88
C LYS A 345 5.35 3.21 4.63
N LEU A 346 4.32 3.67 3.93
CA LEU A 346 2.96 3.70 4.44
C LEU A 346 2.24 2.40 4.06
N ILE A 347 1.51 1.83 5.01
CA ILE A 347 0.71 0.62 4.85
C ILE A 347 -0.76 0.96 5.12
N LEU A 348 -1.60 0.82 4.10
CA LEU A 348 -3.05 0.81 4.24
C LEU A 348 -3.51 -0.64 4.25
N PHE A 349 -4.25 -1.07 5.27
CA PHE A 349 -4.72 -2.45 5.41
C PHE A 349 -6.24 -2.49 5.45
N VAL A 350 -6.84 -3.43 4.70
CA VAL A 350 -8.26 -3.75 4.77
C VAL A 350 -8.47 -5.27 4.72
N CYS A 351 -9.36 -5.81 5.53
CA CYS A 351 -9.76 -7.22 5.46
C CYS A 351 -11.28 -7.42 5.38
N GLU A 352 -11.69 -8.50 4.71
CA GLU A 352 -13.03 -9.05 4.85
C GLU A 352 -13.25 -9.58 6.27
N GLY A 353 -14.51 -9.82 6.60
CA GLY A 353 -14.93 -10.51 7.80
C GLY A 353 -16.40 -10.89 7.74
N ARG A 354 -16.94 -11.40 8.85
CA ARG A 354 -18.34 -11.85 8.94
C ARG A 354 -18.71 -12.90 7.88
N ASN A 355 -17.73 -13.70 7.44
CA ASN A 355 -17.88 -14.80 6.49
C ASN A 355 -18.51 -14.39 5.14
N LYS A 356 -18.23 -13.18 4.64
CA LYS A 356 -18.64 -12.76 3.27
C LYS A 356 -18.00 -13.61 2.18
N THR A 357 -16.75 -13.99 2.41
CA THR A 357 -16.17 -15.18 1.81
C THR A 357 -16.27 -16.31 2.83
N ALA A 358 -16.59 -17.52 2.37
CA ALA A 358 -16.79 -18.68 3.24
C ALA A 358 -15.62 -18.85 4.22
N ASP A 359 -15.96 -19.12 5.48
CA ASP A 359 -15.01 -19.33 6.58
C ASP A 359 -14.00 -18.19 6.80
N THR A 360 -14.30 -16.96 6.37
CA THR A 360 -13.47 -15.76 6.55
C THR A 360 -14.08 -14.84 7.61
N PRO A 361 -13.81 -15.05 8.90
CA PRO A 361 -14.45 -14.31 10.00
C PRO A 361 -13.94 -12.88 10.15
N GLY A 362 -12.74 -12.58 9.64
CA GLY A 362 -12.01 -11.34 9.90
C GLY A 362 -11.12 -11.46 11.13
N PHE A 363 -10.72 -10.32 11.70
CA PHE A 363 -9.70 -10.28 12.77
C PHE A 363 -10.14 -9.46 13.98
N THR A 364 -9.64 -9.88 15.14
CA THR A 364 -9.66 -9.10 16.39
C THR A 364 -8.65 -7.95 16.30
N LEU A 365 -8.74 -6.96 17.19
CA LEU A 365 -7.77 -5.86 17.20
C LEU A 365 -6.33 -6.32 17.47
N LEU A 366 -6.17 -7.31 18.36
CA LEU A 366 -4.85 -7.88 18.67
C LEU A 366 -4.26 -8.62 17.46
N GLU A 367 -5.07 -9.38 16.73
CA GLU A 367 -4.63 -10.05 15.51
C GLU A 367 -4.27 -9.05 14.41
N THR A 368 -5.06 -7.99 14.23
CA THR A 368 -4.74 -6.90 13.30
C THR A 368 -3.41 -6.22 13.69
N ALA A 369 -3.17 -5.96 14.97
CA ALA A 369 -1.91 -5.40 15.44
C ALA A 369 -0.72 -6.31 15.12
N LYS A 370 -0.86 -7.62 15.31
CA LYS A 370 0.18 -8.61 14.97
C LYS A 370 0.43 -8.67 13.46
N ILE A 371 -0.62 -8.65 12.63
CA ILE A 371 -0.49 -8.61 11.17
C ILE A 371 0.29 -7.36 10.72
N LEU A 372 -0.04 -6.19 11.26
CA LEU A 372 0.69 -4.95 10.94
C LEU A 372 2.14 -4.99 11.42
N LEU A 373 2.41 -5.61 12.57
CA LEU A 373 3.77 -5.83 13.06
C LEU A 373 4.56 -6.77 12.14
N ASP A 374 3.94 -7.88 11.68
CA ASP A 374 4.54 -8.83 10.74
C ASP A 374 4.83 -8.18 9.36
N LEU A 375 4.00 -7.21 8.97
CA LEU A 375 4.22 -6.36 7.80
C LEU A 375 5.35 -5.33 7.99
N GLY A 376 5.89 -5.20 9.21
CA GLY A 376 7.00 -4.31 9.54
C GLY A 376 6.59 -2.93 10.04
N CYS A 377 5.31 -2.69 10.35
CA CYS A 377 4.87 -1.42 10.91
C CYS A 377 5.47 -1.18 12.30
N VAL A 378 5.96 0.03 12.53
CA VAL A 378 6.40 0.51 13.84
C VAL A 378 5.32 1.33 14.55
N ASP A 379 4.53 2.06 13.79
CA ASP A 379 3.41 2.85 14.28
C ASP A 379 2.17 2.48 13.47
N ALA A 380 1.04 2.24 14.14
CA ALA A 380 -0.21 1.91 13.46
C ALA A 380 -1.43 2.17 14.34
N ILE A 381 -2.54 2.54 13.70
CA ILE A 381 -3.86 2.66 14.34
C ILE A 381 -4.90 1.85 13.58
N ASN A 382 -5.93 1.42 14.30
CA ASN A 382 -7.17 0.96 13.70
C ASN A 382 -8.01 2.16 13.20
N LEU A 383 -8.75 1.98 12.11
CA LEU A 383 -9.74 2.93 11.57
C LEU A 383 -11.15 2.32 11.65
N ASP A 384 -12.16 3.01 11.10
CA ASP A 384 -13.52 2.47 11.12
C ASP A 384 -13.60 1.12 10.41
N GLY A 385 -14.34 0.18 11.00
CA GLY A 385 -14.35 -1.23 10.61
C GLY A 385 -15.72 -1.71 10.13
N GLY A 386 -15.93 -3.02 10.21
CA GLY A 386 -17.24 -3.61 9.96
C GLY A 386 -17.76 -3.29 8.55
N GLY A 387 -18.98 -2.77 8.45
CA GLY A 387 -19.55 -2.43 7.14
C GLY A 387 -18.89 -1.24 6.45
N SER A 388 -18.12 -0.44 7.19
CA SER A 388 -17.36 0.68 6.62
C SER A 388 -16.08 0.21 5.92
N SER A 389 -15.54 -0.97 6.27
CA SER A 389 -14.30 -1.47 5.68
C SER A 389 -14.40 -1.63 4.17
N CYS A 390 -13.56 -0.87 3.47
CA CYS A 390 -13.48 -0.88 2.01
C CYS A 390 -12.11 -0.37 1.57
N MET A 391 -11.56 -0.98 0.51
CA MET A 391 -10.46 -0.42 -0.26
C MET A 391 -10.81 -0.47 -1.75
N LEU A 392 -10.76 0.69 -2.41
CA LEU A 392 -10.82 0.82 -3.85
C LEU A 392 -9.43 1.06 -4.41
N VAL A 393 -9.11 0.36 -5.50
CA VAL A 393 -7.88 0.55 -6.28
C VAL A 393 -8.29 0.89 -7.70
N ASN A 394 -7.96 2.09 -8.17
CA ASN A 394 -8.46 2.65 -9.44
C ASN A 394 -9.99 2.45 -9.60
N GLY A 395 -10.74 2.70 -8.52
CA GLY A 395 -12.19 2.61 -8.48
C GLY A 395 -12.76 1.19 -8.37
N LYS A 396 -11.92 0.14 -8.37
CA LYS A 396 -12.36 -1.26 -8.23
C LYS A 396 -12.25 -1.73 -6.78
N GLU A 397 -13.26 -2.44 -6.31
CA GLU A 397 -13.26 -3.05 -4.97
C GLU A 397 -12.22 -4.18 -4.86
N THR A 398 -11.51 -4.19 -3.73
CA THR A 398 -10.56 -5.27 -3.38
C THR A 398 -11.22 -6.36 -2.53
N ILE A 399 -12.16 -5.98 -1.66
CA ILE A 399 -12.87 -6.86 -0.73
C ILE A 399 -14.37 -6.78 -0.93
N LYS A 400 -15.10 -7.82 -0.50
CA LYS A 400 -16.56 -7.79 -0.41
C LYS A 400 -17.02 -6.97 0.82
N PRO A 401 -17.83 -5.91 0.65
CA PRO A 401 -18.36 -5.15 1.77
C PRO A 401 -19.23 -5.99 2.71
N SER A 402 -19.07 -5.76 4.01
CA SER A 402 -19.77 -6.56 5.04
C SER A 402 -21.27 -6.29 5.12
N ASP A 403 -21.73 -5.16 4.59
CA ASP A 403 -23.16 -4.81 4.55
C ASP A 403 -23.83 -5.23 3.22
N GLY A 404 -23.10 -5.96 2.36
CA GLY A 404 -23.57 -6.38 1.03
C GLY A 404 -23.38 -5.31 -0.06
N ALA A 405 -23.18 -4.06 0.34
CA ALA A 405 -22.78 -2.95 -0.51
C ALA A 405 -21.83 -2.00 0.26
N GLN A 406 -21.21 -1.06 -0.45
CA GLN A 406 -20.39 -0.03 0.17
C GLN A 406 -21.24 0.86 1.08
N ARG A 407 -20.84 0.97 2.35
CA ARG A 407 -21.49 1.90 3.29
C ARG A 407 -21.14 3.34 2.92
N GLU A 408 -22.12 4.23 3.05
CA GLU A 408 -21.81 5.66 3.06
C GLU A 408 -21.00 6.00 4.30
N ILE A 409 -19.98 6.84 4.15
CA ILE A 409 -19.06 7.28 5.20
C ILE A 409 -18.86 8.80 5.11
N THR A 410 -18.39 9.40 6.19
CA THR A 410 -18.17 10.86 6.28
C THR A 410 -16.74 11.29 5.93
N SER A 411 -15.79 10.36 5.94
CA SER A 411 -14.40 10.62 5.54
C SER A 411 -13.77 9.42 4.87
N ALA A 412 -12.84 9.67 3.95
CA ALA A 412 -12.01 8.65 3.31
C ALA A 412 -10.53 9.03 3.42
N VAL A 413 -9.68 8.02 3.55
CA VAL A 413 -8.23 8.17 3.40
C VAL A 413 -7.87 7.83 1.97
N ILE A 414 -7.12 8.72 1.32
CA ILE A 414 -6.71 8.59 -0.07
C ILE A 414 -5.19 8.56 -0.17
N LEU A 415 -4.64 7.86 -1.16
CA LEU A 415 -3.25 8.07 -1.60
C LEU A 415 -3.23 9.09 -2.75
N ARG A 416 -2.32 10.05 -2.71
CA ARG A 416 -2.15 11.06 -3.76
C ARG A 416 -0.71 11.43 -4.02
#